data_AF-X6MXB3-F1
#
_entry.id   AF-X6MXB3-F1
#
_cell.length_a   1.000
_cell.length_b   1.000
_cell.length_c   1.000
_cell.angle_alpha   90.00
_cell.angle_beta   90.00
_cell.angle_gamma   90.00
#
_symmetry.space_group_name_H-M   'P 1'
#
loop_
_entity.id
_entity.type
_entity.pdbx_description
1 polymer ?
#
loop_
_entity_poly.entity_id
_entity_poly.type
_entity_poly.pdbx_seq_one_letter_code
_entity_poly.pdbx_strand_id
1 'polypeptide(L)'
;MFPPKNGPRAFARRFGLDEHCLPDVDMDDELTEDTMEQCRLQYSTQLTELYHMGYDDLRNMRSLIRHGGNLDKVMEEYITEIENGEVGIDIYIGDLVVRGPDWKWGDQDGKPGMKGIVRGLRQWHPKDKETHTTEVVVFWDIGLYGNYRFGYRGAYDVRVVQRWMKSQIAFAEVISLVPHVAIGDHVKRSKKHWRWGEF
;
A
#
# COMPACT_ATOMS: atom_id res chain seq x y z
N MET A 1 -9.42 -16.57 0.77
CA MET A 1 -9.46 -15.21 1.30
C MET A 1 -8.53 -15.24 2.47
N PHE A 2 -7.35 -14.66 2.31
CA PHE A 2 -6.49 -14.42 3.45
C PHE A 2 -7.32 -13.67 4.51
N PRO A 3 -7.20 -14.06 5.79
CA PRO A 3 -8.16 -13.71 6.81
C PRO A 3 -8.26 -12.20 6.92
N PRO A 4 -9.48 -11.67 7.13
CA PRO A 4 -9.69 -10.25 7.24
C PRO A 4 -8.77 -9.72 8.34
N LYS A 5 -7.92 -8.74 7.97
CA LYS A 5 -7.07 -7.85 8.79
C LYS A 5 -5.55 -8.07 8.76
N ASN A 6 -4.99 -9.23 8.41
CA ASN A 6 -3.54 -9.45 8.67
C ASN A 6 -2.69 -10.06 7.52
N GLY A 7 -3.22 -10.19 6.31
CA GLY A 7 -2.46 -10.71 5.16
C GLY A 7 -2.09 -12.21 5.26
N PRO A 8 -1.38 -12.75 4.25
CA PRO A 8 -1.10 -14.19 4.13
C PRO A 8 -0.11 -14.71 5.18
N ARG A 9 0.89 -13.91 5.57
CA ARG A 9 1.86 -14.31 6.62
C ARG A 9 1.20 -14.51 7.99
N ALA A 10 0.22 -13.68 8.33
CA ALA A 10 -0.50 -13.84 9.59
C ALA A 10 -1.49 -15.01 9.55
N PHE A 11 -2.04 -15.34 8.38
CA PHE A 11 -2.80 -16.57 8.18
C PHE A 11 -1.95 -17.80 8.49
N ALA A 12 -0.78 -17.93 7.84
CA ALA A 12 0.13 -19.05 8.07
C ALA A 12 0.46 -19.21 9.55
N ARG A 13 0.91 -18.13 10.19
CA ARG A 13 1.23 -18.13 11.63
C ARG A 13 0.06 -18.53 12.52
N ARG A 14 -1.16 -18.06 12.23
CA ARG A 14 -2.36 -18.37 13.03
C ARG A 14 -2.72 -19.86 12.98
N PHE A 15 -2.51 -20.50 11.83
CA PHE A 15 -2.86 -21.90 11.61
C PHE A 15 -1.67 -22.87 11.72
N GLY A 16 -0.48 -22.36 12.08
CA GLY A 16 0.73 -23.17 12.18
C GLY A 16 1.18 -23.76 10.83
N LEU A 17 0.82 -23.11 9.72
CA LEU A 17 1.25 -23.49 8.39
C LEU A 17 2.64 -22.91 8.11
N ASP A 18 3.47 -23.66 7.39
CA ASP A 18 4.69 -23.12 6.82
C ASP A 18 4.33 -22.05 5.77
N GLU A 19 4.96 -20.87 5.87
CA GLU A 19 4.77 -19.76 4.93
C GLU A 19 5.12 -20.16 3.49
N HIS A 20 6.02 -21.15 3.28
CA HIS A 20 6.37 -21.66 1.96
C HIS A 20 5.28 -22.53 1.32
N CYS A 21 4.35 -23.05 2.13
CA CYS A 21 3.21 -23.84 1.67
C CYS A 21 1.99 -22.98 1.32
N LEU A 22 2.07 -21.65 1.51
CA LEU A 22 1.02 -20.75 1.06
C LEU A 22 0.92 -20.78 -0.47
N PRO A 23 -0.31 -20.76 -1.03
CA PRO A 23 -0.49 -20.61 -2.46
C PRO A 23 0.05 -19.24 -2.90
N ASP A 24 0.64 -19.20 -4.10
CA ASP A 24 1.25 -17.98 -4.65
C ASP A 24 0.27 -16.82 -4.80
N VAL A 25 -1.01 -17.14 -4.93
CA VAL A 25 -2.12 -16.22 -5.10
C VAL A 25 -3.23 -16.55 -4.09
N ASP A 26 -3.90 -15.52 -3.57
CA ASP A 26 -5.12 -15.72 -2.76
C ASP A 26 -6.21 -16.34 -3.65
N MET A 27 -6.71 -17.51 -3.28
CA MET A 27 -7.77 -18.20 -4.03
C MET A 27 -9.08 -17.41 -4.07
N ASP A 28 -9.33 -16.53 -3.10
CA ASP A 28 -10.50 -15.63 -3.12
C ASP A 28 -10.09 -14.20 -3.49
N ASP A 29 -8.99 -14.03 -4.24
CA ASP A 29 -8.75 -12.76 -4.91
C ASP A 29 -9.73 -12.57 -6.07
N GLU A 30 -10.34 -11.39 -6.15
CA GLU A 30 -11.17 -11.01 -7.28
C GLU A 30 -10.34 -10.82 -8.55
N LEU A 31 -9.04 -10.54 -8.39
CA LEU A 31 -8.08 -10.48 -9.49
C LEU A 31 -7.53 -11.87 -9.79
N THR A 32 -8.22 -12.64 -10.63
CA THR A 32 -7.73 -13.93 -11.13
C THR A 32 -6.99 -13.78 -12.45
N GLU A 33 -6.18 -14.76 -12.84
CA GLU A 33 -5.54 -14.77 -14.18
C GLU A 33 -6.60 -14.69 -15.30
N ASP A 34 -7.69 -15.42 -15.17
CA ASP A 34 -8.80 -15.39 -16.12
C ASP A 34 -9.43 -14.00 -16.26
N THR A 35 -9.70 -13.32 -15.14
CA THR A 35 -10.26 -11.95 -15.19
C THR A 35 -9.30 -10.98 -15.85
N MET A 36 -8.00 -11.12 -15.59
CA MET A 36 -6.97 -10.30 -16.22
C MET A 36 -6.87 -10.58 -17.72
N GLU A 37 -6.91 -11.84 -18.14
CA GLU A 37 -6.85 -12.23 -19.54
C GLU A 37 -8.08 -11.72 -20.32
N GLN A 38 -9.28 -11.86 -19.75
CA GLN A 38 -10.51 -11.29 -20.32
C GLN A 38 -10.37 -9.77 -20.51
N CYS A 39 -9.85 -9.06 -19.50
CA CYS A 39 -9.64 -7.61 -19.60
C CYS A 39 -8.56 -7.26 -20.62
N ARG A 40 -7.49 -8.05 -20.75
CA ARG A 40 -6.47 -7.87 -21.79
C ARG A 40 -7.05 -8.04 -23.18
N LEU A 41 -7.89 -9.04 -23.40
CA LEU A 41 -8.57 -9.22 -24.69
C LEU A 41 -9.45 -8.02 -25.01
N GLN A 42 -10.26 -7.60 -24.03
CA GLN A 42 -11.19 -6.48 -24.18
C GLN A 42 -10.49 -5.15 -24.46
N TYR A 43 -9.34 -4.88 -23.82
CA TYR A 43 -8.62 -3.60 -23.91
C TYR A 43 -7.24 -3.71 -24.59
N SER A 44 -7.05 -4.73 -25.42
CA SER A 44 -5.75 -5.06 -26.03
C SER A 44 -5.12 -3.88 -26.79
N THR A 45 -5.93 -3.14 -27.56
CA THR A 45 -5.45 -1.96 -28.31
C THR A 45 -5.01 -0.84 -27.37
N GLN A 46 -5.81 -0.48 -26.37
CA GLN A 46 -5.50 0.58 -25.41
C GLN A 46 -4.27 0.26 -24.56
N LEU A 47 -4.13 -1.01 -24.14
CA LEU A 47 -2.93 -1.47 -23.43
C LEU A 47 -1.67 -1.38 -24.30
N THR A 48 -1.78 -1.69 -25.58
CA THR A 48 -0.68 -1.55 -26.54
C THR A 48 -0.27 -0.08 -26.71
N GLU A 49 -1.24 0.83 -26.78
CA GLU A 49 -0.99 2.28 -26.84
C GLU A 49 -0.29 2.78 -25.57
N LEU A 50 -0.79 2.42 -24.39
CA LEU A 50 -0.15 2.75 -23.10
C LEU A 50 1.29 2.24 -23.03
N TYR A 51 1.52 1.00 -23.46
CA TYR A 51 2.85 0.41 -23.52
C TYR A 51 3.80 1.23 -24.39
N HIS A 52 3.36 1.64 -25.59
CA HIS A 52 4.16 2.49 -26.48
C HIS A 52 4.41 3.89 -25.90
N MET A 53 3.54 4.38 -25.02
CA MET A 53 3.71 5.64 -24.30
C MET A 53 4.60 5.51 -23.04
N GLY A 54 5.09 4.30 -22.74
CA GLY A 54 5.98 4.04 -21.60
C GLY A 54 5.26 3.71 -20.29
N TYR A 55 3.98 3.38 -20.34
CA TYR A 55 3.22 2.88 -19.20
C TYR A 55 3.10 1.36 -19.32
N ASP A 56 3.71 0.58 -18.42
CA ASP A 56 3.62 -0.88 -18.43
C ASP A 56 3.35 -1.44 -17.04
N ASP A 57 2.28 -2.24 -16.88
CA ASP A 57 1.98 -3.13 -15.73
C ASP A 57 0.47 -3.48 -15.66
N LEU A 58 0.10 -4.16 -14.57
CA LEU A 58 -1.26 -4.46 -14.15
C LEU A 58 -2.06 -3.22 -13.67
N ARG A 59 -1.41 -2.09 -13.39
CA ARG A 59 -2.07 -0.87 -12.93
C ARG A 59 -2.83 -0.21 -14.08
N ASN A 60 -2.26 -0.21 -15.29
CA ASN A 60 -2.95 0.22 -16.51
C ASN A 60 -4.24 -0.56 -16.77
N MET A 61 -4.17 -1.89 -16.65
CA MET A 61 -5.35 -2.75 -16.84
C MET A 61 -6.47 -2.37 -15.87
N ARG A 62 -6.14 -2.15 -14.60
CA ARG A 62 -7.12 -1.76 -13.58
C ARG A 62 -7.70 -0.38 -13.78
N SER A 63 -6.86 0.59 -14.17
CA SER A 63 -7.32 1.94 -14.48
C SER A 63 -8.27 1.90 -15.68
N LEU A 64 -7.96 1.12 -16.72
CA LEU A 64 -8.85 0.90 -17.85
C LEU A 64 -10.20 0.29 -17.43
N ILE A 65 -10.22 -0.73 -16.58
CA ILE A 65 -11.47 -1.32 -16.06
C ILE A 65 -12.29 -0.26 -15.31
N ARG A 66 -11.66 0.51 -14.40
CA ARG A 66 -12.33 1.57 -13.63
C ARG A 66 -12.94 2.65 -14.52
N HIS A 67 -12.23 3.05 -15.57
CA HIS A 67 -12.65 4.12 -16.47
C HIS A 67 -13.40 3.63 -17.70
N GLY A 68 -13.79 2.35 -17.76
CA GLY A 68 -14.54 1.77 -18.87
C GLY A 68 -13.78 1.79 -20.20
N GLY A 69 -12.45 1.73 -20.17
CA GLY A 69 -11.58 1.78 -21.35
C GLY A 69 -11.23 3.19 -21.84
N ASN A 70 -11.58 4.24 -21.11
CA ASN A 70 -11.24 5.62 -21.48
C ASN A 70 -9.76 5.91 -21.22
N LEU A 71 -8.98 6.02 -22.30
CA LEU A 71 -7.53 6.25 -22.23
C LEU A 71 -7.18 7.61 -21.63
N ASP A 72 -7.93 8.67 -21.96
CA ASP A 72 -7.67 10.03 -21.46
C ASP A 72 -7.75 10.07 -19.93
N LYS A 73 -8.74 9.39 -19.34
CA LYS A 73 -8.90 9.29 -17.88
C LYS A 73 -7.81 8.47 -17.21
N VAL A 74 -7.33 7.40 -17.87
CA VAL A 74 -6.18 6.63 -17.38
C VAL A 74 -4.96 7.54 -17.33
N MET A 75 -4.70 8.27 -18.41
CA MET A 75 -3.57 9.20 -18.49
C MET A 75 -3.70 10.35 -17.49
N GLU A 76 -4.88 10.93 -17.32
CA GLU A 76 -5.17 11.98 -16.33
C GLU A 76 -4.93 11.49 -14.90
N GLU A 77 -5.34 10.26 -14.57
CA GLU A 77 -5.07 9.63 -13.27
C GLU A 77 -3.56 9.53 -13.03
N TYR A 78 -2.81 8.96 -13.98
CA TYR A 78 -1.36 8.84 -13.86
C TYR A 78 -0.65 10.20 -13.75
N ILE A 79 -1.01 11.18 -14.59
CA ILE A 79 -0.40 12.52 -14.59
C ILE A 79 -0.69 13.23 -13.27
N THR A 80 -1.95 13.23 -12.82
CA THR A 80 -2.35 13.84 -11.55
C THR A 80 -1.57 13.24 -10.39
N GLU A 81 -1.40 11.92 -10.39
CA GLU A 81 -0.64 11.24 -9.35
C GLU A 81 0.87 11.61 -9.43
N ILE A 82 1.45 11.77 -10.62
CA ILE A 82 2.85 12.22 -10.77
C ILE A 82 3.01 13.67 -10.27
N GLU A 83 2.14 14.58 -10.71
CA GLU A 83 2.19 16.01 -10.37
C GLU A 83 1.98 16.27 -8.87
N ASN A 84 1.12 15.50 -8.22
CA ASN A 84 0.90 15.59 -6.77
C ASN A 84 2.06 15.02 -5.94
N GLY A 85 3.02 14.33 -6.56
CA GLY A 85 4.04 13.52 -5.88
C GLY A 85 3.46 12.27 -5.23
N GLU A 86 2.33 11.78 -5.74
CA GLU A 86 1.63 10.58 -5.32
C GLU A 86 2.21 9.34 -6.02
N VAL A 87 2.73 9.45 -7.26
CA VAL A 87 3.66 8.48 -7.84
C VAL A 87 5.09 8.75 -7.34
N GLY A 88 5.27 8.54 -6.04
CA GLY A 88 6.47 7.88 -5.58
C GLY A 88 6.07 6.43 -5.41
N ILE A 89 6.74 5.51 -6.10
CA ILE A 89 6.58 4.05 -5.94
C ILE A 89 6.65 3.65 -4.45
N ASP A 90 7.26 4.52 -3.64
CA ASP A 90 7.36 4.41 -2.20
C ASP A 90 6.21 5.10 -1.46
N ILE A 91 5.52 4.31 -0.65
CA ILE A 91 4.69 4.73 0.48
C ILE A 91 5.57 4.74 1.73
N TYR A 92 5.46 5.75 2.59
CA TYR A 92 6.33 5.88 3.77
C TYR A 92 5.58 5.67 5.07
N ILE A 93 6.30 5.23 6.10
CA ILE A 93 5.77 5.24 7.48
C ILE A 93 5.47 6.69 7.86
N GLY A 94 4.26 6.92 8.39
CA GLY A 94 3.73 8.23 8.73
C GLY A 94 2.83 8.85 7.66
N ASP A 95 2.83 8.32 6.43
CA ASP A 95 1.92 8.81 5.39
C ASP A 95 0.46 8.62 5.83
N LEU A 96 -0.38 9.61 5.52
CA LEU A 96 -1.82 9.52 5.71
C LEU A 96 -2.44 8.91 4.46
N VAL A 97 -3.29 7.91 4.67
CA VAL A 97 -3.93 7.12 3.62
C VAL A 97 -5.43 7.06 3.83
N VAL A 98 -6.14 6.73 2.76
CA VAL A 98 -7.56 6.33 2.76
C VAL A 98 -7.72 5.05 1.95
N ARG A 99 -8.88 4.39 2.03
CA ARG A 99 -9.17 3.24 1.14
C ARG A 99 -8.94 3.62 -0.33
N GLY A 100 -8.25 2.73 -1.04
CA GLY A 100 -7.81 2.88 -2.42
C GLY A 100 -8.79 2.25 -3.40
N PRO A 101 -8.45 2.27 -4.70
CA PRO A 101 -9.33 1.78 -5.76
C PRO A 101 -9.57 0.26 -5.72
N ASP A 102 -8.61 -0.53 -5.22
CA ASP A 102 -8.73 -2.00 -5.18
C ASP A 102 -9.27 -2.53 -3.85
N TRP A 103 -9.80 -1.62 -3.02
CA TRP A 103 -10.31 -1.96 -1.70
C TRP A 103 -11.47 -2.96 -1.75
N LYS A 104 -11.26 -4.13 -1.15
CA LYS A 104 -12.26 -5.20 -1.00
C LYS A 104 -12.50 -5.62 0.47
N TRP A 105 -12.05 -4.80 1.42
CA TRP A 105 -11.96 -5.18 2.84
C TRP A 105 -13.15 -4.74 3.70
N GLY A 106 -14.33 -4.55 3.10
CA GLY A 106 -15.53 -4.07 3.79
C GLY A 106 -15.31 -2.71 4.44
N ASP A 107 -15.75 -2.54 5.70
CA ASP A 107 -15.57 -1.30 6.46
C ASP A 107 -14.52 -1.44 7.57
N GLN A 108 -13.38 -2.09 7.28
CA GLN A 108 -12.27 -2.20 8.23
C GLN A 108 -11.61 -0.85 8.57
N ASP A 109 -11.70 0.12 7.67
CA ASP A 109 -11.37 1.53 7.89
C ASP A 109 -12.55 2.32 8.51
N GLY A 110 -13.70 1.68 8.74
CA GLY A 110 -14.89 2.23 9.36
C GLY A 110 -15.93 2.76 8.37
N LYS A 111 -15.53 3.59 7.41
CA LYS A 111 -16.39 4.08 6.32
C LYS A 111 -15.55 4.68 5.18
N PRO A 112 -16.11 4.81 3.97
CA PRO A 112 -15.42 5.50 2.88
C PRO A 112 -14.93 6.90 3.28
N GLY A 113 -13.67 7.18 2.97
CA GLY A 113 -13.02 8.46 3.26
C GLY A 113 -12.44 8.59 4.68
N MET A 114 -12.54 7.55 5.52
CA MET A 114 -11.81 7.53 6.78
C MET A 114 -10.30 7.52 6.54
N LYS A 115 -9.56 8.29 7.33
CA LYS A 115 -8.10 8.36 7.25
C LYS A 115 -7.45 7.33 8.16
N GLY A 116 -6.25 6.92 7.76
CA GLY A 116 -5.35 6.11 8.56
C GLY A 116 -3.91 6.55 8.36
N ILE A 117 -3.05 6.12 9.27
CA ILE A 117 -1.61 6.41 9.25
C ILE A 117 -0.86 5.11 8.94
N VAL A 118 0.05 5.16 7.98
CA VAL A 118 0.95 4.04 7.68
C VAL A 118 1.91 3.84 8.86
N ARG A 119 1.92 2.63 9.42
CA ARG A 119 2.74 2.23 10.57
C ARG A 119 3.83 1.22 10.23
N GLY A 120 3.75 0.58 9.07
CA GLY A 120 4.75 -0.40 8.66
C GLY A 120 4.67 -0.69 7.18
N LEU A 121 5.83 -0.98 6.60
CA LEU A 121 6.01 -1.39 5.22
C LEU A 121 6.53 -2.81 5.22
N ARG A 122 5.91 -3.66 4.41
CA ARG A 122 6.17 -5.10 4.40
C ARG A 122 6.00 -5.65 2.99
N GLN A 123 6.23 -6.95 2.91
CA GLN A 123 5.86 -7.77 1.77
C GLN A 123 4.51 -8.41 2.02
N TRP A 124 3.64 -8.37 1.02
CA TRP A 124 2.38 -9.08 1.03
C TRP A 124 2.65 -10.58 1.04
N HIS A 125 3.32 -11.12 0.01
CA HIS A 125 3.60 -12.55 -0.06
C HIS A 125 5.03 -12.88 0.40
N PRO A 126 5.28 -14.03 1.07
CA PRO A 126 6.63 -14.44 1.46
C PRO A 126 7.65 -14.55 0.32
N LYS A 127 7.17 -14.79 -0.90
CA LYS A 127 7.99 -14.90 -2.12
C LYS A 127 8.25 -13.56 -2.83
N ASP A 128 7.65 -12.46 -2.35
CA ASP A 128 7.93 -11.14 -2.92
C ASP A 128 9.42 -10.77 -2.68
N LYS A 129 9.99 -9.98 -3.58
CA LYS A 129 11.39 -9.52 -3.44
C LYS A 129 11.53 -8.60 -2.24
N GLU A 130 12.61 -8.74 -1.45
CA GLU A 130 12.86 -7.91 -0.25
C GLU A 130 12.98 -6.42 -0.55
N THR A 131 13.38 -6.09 -1.77
CA THR A 131 13.49 -4.71 -2.25
C THR A 131 12.14 -4.05 -2.56
N HIS A 132 11.03 -4.77 -2.50
CA HIS A 132 9.71 -4.25 -2.87
C HIS A 132 8.78 -4.19 -1.66
N THR A 133 8.20 -3.01 -1.44
CA THR A 133 7.07 -2.86 -0.51
C THR A 133 5.79 -3.23 -1.25
N THR A 134 5.16 -4.35 -0.86
CA THR A 134 3.92 -4.83 -1.46
C THR A 134 2.75 -4.92 -0.47
N GLU A 135 3.03 -4.70 0.82
CA GLU A 135 2.06 -4.60 1.91
C GLU A 135 2.32 -3.33 2.75
N VAL A 136 1.23 -2.70 3.18
CA VAL A 136 1.26 -1.65 4.20
C VAL A 136 0.40 -2.00 5.41
N VAL A 137 0.94 -1.69 6.59
CA VAL A 137 0.22 -1.78 7.86
C VAL A 137 -0.32 -0.40 8.17
N VAL A 138 -1.64 -0.26 8.25
CA VAL A 138 -2.32 1.02 8.48
C VAL A 138 -3.00 0.98 9.84
N PHE A 139 -2.87 2.07 10.59
CA PHE A 139 -3.66 2.34 11.78
C PHE A 139 -4.71 3.39 11.44
N TRP A 140 -5.97 2.97 11.38
CA TRP A 140 -7.11 3.82 11.05
C TRP A 140 -7.53 4.67 12.23
N ASP A 141 -8.08 5.87 11.97
CA ASP A 141 -8.50 6.82 13.00
C ASP A 141 -9.59 6.27 13.94
N ILE A 142 -10.32 5.23 13.50
CA ILE A 142 -11.27 4.48 14.33
C ILE A 142 -10.61 3.56 15.38
N GLY A 143 -9.28 3.54 15.45
CA GLY A 143 -8.51 2.76 16.43
C GLY A 143 -8.22 1.32 16.02
N LEU A 144 -8.49 0.94 14.76
CA LEU A 144 -8.20 -0.39 14.24
C LEU A 144 -6.94 -0.41 13.37
N TYR A 145 -6.22 -1.53 13.40
CA TYR A 145 -5.11 -1.78 12.48
C TYR A 145 -5.50 -2.83 11.43
N GLY A 146 -4.87 -2.75 10.27
CA GLY A 146 -4.98 -3.75 9.21
C GLY A 146 -3.80 -3.72 8.25
N ASN A 147 -3.62 -4.82 7.53
CA ASN A 147 -2.63 -4.95 6.46
C ASN A 147 -3.32 -4.94 5.10
N TYR A 148 -2.75 -4.21 4.15
CA TYR A 148 -3.35 -3.95 2.84
C TYR A 148 -2.34 -4.06 1.71
N ARG A 149 -2.79 -4.48 0.52
CA ARG A 149 -1.93 -4.57 -0.67
C ARG A 149 -1.56 -3.17 -1.14
N PHE A 150 -0.29 -3.00 -1.47
CA PHE A 150 0.22 -1.78 -2.09
C PHE A 150 1.22 -2.17 -3.18
N GLY A 151 0.71 -2.44 -4.39
CA GLY A 151 1.51 -2.90 -5.53
C GLY A 151 1.57 -4.42 -5.72
N TYR A 152 1.13 -5.23 -4.74
CA TYR A 152 1.03 -6.68 -4.92
C TYR A 152 0.07 -7.02 -6.06
N ARG A 153 0.57 -7.68 -7.12
CA ARG A 153 -0.16 -7.95 -8.38
C ARG A 153 -0.85 -6.69 -8.93
N GLY A 154 -0.20 -5.53 -8.78
CA GLY A 154 -0.72 -4.23 -9.22
C GLY A 154 -1.96 -3.74 -8.48
N ALA A 155 -2.29 -4.31 -7.32
CA ALA A 155 -3.42 -3.89 -6.50
C ALA A 155 -3.00 -2.83 -5.47
N TYR A 156 -3.77 -1.76 -5.37
CA TYR A 156 -3.60 -0.67 -4.41
C TYR A 156 -4.86 -0.55 -3.55
N ASP A 157 -4.87 -1.29 -2.44
CA ASP A 157 -5.98 -1.29 -1.50
C ASP A 157 -6.05 0.03 -0.72
N VAL A 158 -4.96 0.79 -0.61
CA VAL A 158 -4.93 2.12 -0.02
C VAL A 158 -4.26 3.12 -0.95
N ARG A 159 -4.63 4.39 -0.81
CA ARG A 159 -3.98 5.50 -1.51
C ARG A 159 -3.51 6.56 -0.51
N VAL A 160 -2.34 7.13 -0.78
CA VAL A 160 -1.79 8.24 0.02
C VAL A 160 -2.57 9.50 -0.29
N VAL A 161 -2.97 10.23 0.75
CA VAL A 161 -3.66 11.54 0.63
C VAL A 161 -2.85 12.68 1.22
N GLN A 162 -1.86 12.37 2.07
CA GLN A 162 -0.93 13.36 2.58
C GLN A 162 0.38 12.68 2.97
N ARG A 163 1.49 13.16 2.41
CA ARG A 163 2.83 12.70 2.74
C ARG A 163 3.25 13.22 4.11
N TRP A 164 3.86 12.35 4.93
CA TRP A 164 4.38 12.74 6.25
C TRP A 164 5.32 13.94 6.17
N MET A 165 6.25 13.96 5.21
CA MET A 165 7.23 15.05 5.07
C MET A 165 6.58 16.41 4.77
N LYS A 166 5.55 16.48 3.92
CA LYS A 166 4.82 17.73 3.65
C LYS A 166 4.10 18.25 4.91
N SER A 167 3.67 17.36 5.81
CA SER A 167 3.07 17.75 7.11
C SER A 167 4.08 18.31 8.11
N GLN A 168 5.35 17.88 8.04
CA GLN A 168 6.43 18.33 8.93
C GLN A 168 7.10 19.62 8.43
N ILE A 169 7.14 19.85 7.12
CA ILE A 169 7.76 21.06 6.54
C ILE A 169 6.97 22.34 6.90
N ALA A 170 5.67 22.23 7.22
CA ALA A 170 4.91 23.33 7.80
C ALA A 170 5.39 23.76 9.21
N PHE A 171 6.26 22.96 9.86
CA PHE A 171 6.89 23.23 11.17
C PHE A 171 8.43 23.25 11.09
N ALA A 172 9.01 23.43 9.89
CA ALA A 172 10.42 23.17 9.59
C ALA A 172 11.46 23.99 10.40
N GLU A 173 11.08 25.07 11.09
CA GLU A 173 12.06 25.85 11.86
C GLU A 173 12.53 25.15 13.15
N VAL A 174 11.82 24.13 13.64
CA VAL A 174 12.14 23.49 14.94
C VAL A 174 12.78 22.09 14.78
N ILE A 175 12.50 21.37 13.69
CA ILE A 175 12.83 19.94 13.55
C ILE A 175 14.33 19.69 13.29
N SER A 176 15.05 20.66 12.71
CA SER A 176 16.52 20.64 12.55
C SER A 176 17.29 20.42 13.87
N LEU A 177 16.65 20.67 15.02
CA LEU A 177 17.26 20.57 16.35
C LEU A 177 16.99 19.25 17.09
N VAL A 178 16.14 18.37 16.56
CA VAL A 178 15.81 17.09 17.23
C VAL A 178 16.58 15.97 16.53
N PRO A 179 17.50 15.24 17.21
CA PRO A 179 18.12 14.06 16.61
C PRO A 179 17.03 13.04 16.26
N HIS A 180 16.87 12.75 14.97
CA HIS A 180 15.91 11.77 14.48
C HIS A 180 16.48 10.36 14.64
N VAL A 181 15.62 9.42 15.03
CA VAL A 181 15.92 7.98 15.03
C VAL A 181 15.34 7.40 13.74
N ALA A 182 16.20 6.92 12.84
CA ALA A 182 15.83 6.24 11.61
C ALA A 182 15.68 4.73 11.82
N ILE A 183 15.03 4.06 10.86
CA ILE A 183 14.97 2.60 10.82
C ILE A 183 16.40 2.06 10.62
N GLY A 184 16.87 1.24 11.56
CA GLY A 184 18.24 0.73 11.58
C GLY A 184 19.15 1.40 12.62
N ASP A 185 18.71 2.50 13.23
CA ASP A 185 19.49 3.17 14.26
C ASP A 185 19.53 2.36 15.56
N HIS A 186 20.74 2.22 16.10
CA HIS A 186 20.94 1.60 17.41
C HIS A 186 20.65 2.60 18.52
N VAL A 187 19.45 2.52 19.08
CA VAL A 187 19.08 3.31 20.26
C VAL A 187 19.62 2.66 21.54
N LYS A 188 20.18 3.48 22.44
CA LYS A 188 20.51 3.08 23.81
C LYS A 188 19.72 3.93 24.81
N ARG A 189 19.29 3.30 25.90
CA ARG A 189 18.66 4.03 27.01
C ARG A 189 19.68 5.01 27.60
N SER A 190 19.26 6.24 27.88
CA SER A 190 20.13 7.22 28.55
C SER A 190 20.48 6.80 29.99
N LYS A 191 19.57 6.08 30.66
CA LYS A 191 19.76 5.47 31.98
C LYS A 191 19.59 3.96 31.91
N LYS A 192 20.48 3.22 32.59
CA LYS A 192 20.48 1.75 32.66
C LYS A 192 19.18 1.17 33.26
N HIS A 193 18.50 1.92 34.12
CA HIS A 193 17.31 1.48 34.86
C HIS A 193 16.10 2.41 34.69
N TRP A 194 15.90 2.96 33.50
CA TRP A 194 14.75 3.84 33.25
C TRP A 194 13.40 3.10 33.36
N ARG A 195 12.47 3.65 34.16
CA ARG A 195 11.06 3.25 34.23
C ARG A 195 10.14 4.43 33.92
N TRP A 196 8.99 4.13 33.32
CA TRP A 196 8.00 5.15 32.97
C TRP A 196 7.38 5.76 34.24
N GLY A 197 7.37 7.10 34.34
CA GLY A 197 6.72 7.83 35.44
C GLY A 197 7.64 8.35 36.55
N GLU A 198 8.96 8.09 36.47
CA GLU A 198 9.95 8.72 37.35
C GLU A 198 10.55 9.95 36.64
N PHE A 199 10.02 11.13 36.93
CA PHE A 199 10.54 12.42 36.50
C PHE A 199 11.24 13.13 37.65
#